data_AF-A0A0R2WNS5-F1
#
_entry.id   AF-A0A0R2WNS5-F1
#
_cell.length_a   1.000
_cell.length_b   1.000
_cell.length_c   1.000
_cell.angle_alpha   90.00
_cell.angle_beta   90.00
_cell.angle_gamma   90.00
#
_symmetry.space_group_name_H-M   'P 1'
#
loop_
_entity.id
_entity.type
_entity.pdbx_description
1 polymer ?
#
loop_
_entity_poly.entity_id
_entity_poly.type
_entity_poly.pdbx_seq_one_letter_code
_entity_poly.pdbx_strand_id
1 'polypeptide(L)'
;MKFTFCTRCPLGQSPLPVALAQALSVLGISAELAEVDCMSGCARSSAVSVRQEGKTAYLFGDLSQDDLADLVTFAQLYAQSTDGTFADARPLGALREKVIARIPA
;
A
#
# COMPACT_ATOMS: atom_id res chain seq x y z
N MET A 1 5.79 8.20 -4.33
CA MET A 1 5.87 6.85 -3.71
C MET A 1 5.58 5.77 -4.74
N LYS A 2 5.98 4.52 -4.49
CA LYS A 2 5.74 3.39 -5.40
C LYS A 2 4.97 2.28 -4.69
N PHE A 3 3.79 1.93 -5.20
CA PHE A 3 3.03 0.74 -4.81
C PHE A 3 3.41 -0.41 -5.74
N THR A 4 3.80 -1.55 -5.19
CA THR A 4 4.07 -2.76 -5.98
C THR A 4 3.10 -3.86 -5.58
N PHE A 5 2.43 -4.45 -6.57
CA PHE A 5 1.43 -5.50 -6.38
C PHE A 5 1.98 -6.87 -6.81
N CYS A 6 1.68 -7.91 -6.05
CA CYS A 6 1.99 -9.28 -6.41
C CYS A 6 0.93 -9.83 -7.39
N THR A 7 1.32 -10.19 -8.61
CA THR A 7 0.38 -10.66 -9.66
C THR A 7 -0.06 -12.12 -9.50
N ARG A 8 0.69 -12.92 -8.75
CA ARG A 8 0.27 -14.28 -8.36
C ARG A 8 -0.74 -14.34 -7.22
N CYS A 9 -0.98 -13.25 -6.52
CA CYS A 9 -2.00 -13.19 -5.47
C CYS A 9 -3.36 -12.78 -6.06
N PRO A 10 -4.49 -13.17 -5.42
CA PRO A 10 -5.83 -12.75 -5.86
C PRO A 10 -5.98 -11.24 -6.04
N LEU A 11 -5.26 -10.44 -5.25
CA LEU A 11 -5.26 -8.98 -5.35
C LEU A 11 -4.65 -8.41 -6.63
N GLY A 12 -3.57 -8.99 -7.14
CA GLY A 12 -2.94 -8.52 -8.37
C GLY A 12 -3.83 -8.71 -9.59
N GLN A 13 -4.82 -9.60 -9.50
CA GLN A 13 -5.84 -9.84 -10.52
C GLN A 13 -7.16 -9.10 -10.22
N SER A 14 -7.19 -8.33 -9.13
CA SER A 14 -8.37 -7.60 -8.69
C SER A 14 -8.42 -6.18 -9.28
N PRO A 15 -9.58 -5.50 -9.28
CA PRO A 15 -9.68 -4.10 -9.70
C PRO A 15 -8.96 -3.09 -8.79
N LEU A 16 -8.41 -3.52 -7.65
CA LEU A 16 -7.90 -2.60 -6.62
C LEU A 16 -6.75 -1.71 -7.12
N PRO A 17 -5.73 -2.22 -7.84
CA PRO A 17 -4.62 -1.40 -8.32
C PRO A 17 -5.11 -0.25 -9.22
N VAL A 18 -6.07 -0.53 -10.10
CA VAL A 18 -6.67 0.46 -11.01
C VAL A 18 -7.50 1.48 -10.24
N ALA A 19 -8.35 1.03 -9.31
CA ALA A 19 -9.16 1.91 -8.48
C ALA A 19 -8.29 2.84 -7.61
N LEU A 20 -7.19 2.30 -7.05
CA LEU A 20 -6.21 3.08 -6.31
C LEU A 20 -5.53 4.12 -7.20
N ALA A 21 -5.10 3.74 -8.41
CA ALA A 21 -4.49 4.67 -9.38
C ALA A 21 -5.39 5.89 -9.62
N GLN A 22 -6.66 5.63 -9.88
CA GLN A 22 -7.66 6.65 -10.17
C GLN A 22 -7.90 7.56 -8.96
N ALA A 23 -8.08 6.97 -7.77
CA ALA A 23 -8.29 7.74 -6.55
C ALA A 23 -7.10 8.66 -6.23
N LEU A 24 -5.87 8.15 -6.35
CA LEU A 24 -4.66 8.95 -6.11
C LEU A 24 -4.49 10.07 -7.13
N SER A 25 -4.81 9.81 -8.41
CA SER A 25 -4.79 10.82 -9.48
C SER A 25 -5.77 11.97 -9.21
N VAL A 26 -7.02 11.64 -8.83
CA VAL A 26 -8.05 12.65 -8.49
C VAL A 26 -7.61 13.54 -7.32
N LEU A 27 -6.87 12.98 -6.36
CA LEU A 27 -6.34 13.71 -5.20
C LEU A 27 -5.01 14.42 -5.47
N GLY A 28 -4.43 14.30 -6.66
CA GLY A 28 -3.14 14.89 -7.01
C GLY A 28 -1.94 14.25 -6.30
N ILE A 29 -2.06 13.01 -5.83
CA ILE A 29 -0.99 12.31 -5.11
C ILE A 29 -0.11 11.57 -6.11
N SER A 30 1.17 11.94 -6.18
CA SER A 30 2.14 11.29 -7.06
C SER A 30 2.53 9.89 -6.55
N ALA A 31 2.01 8.87 -7.23
CA ALA A 31 2.31 7.47 -6.97
C ALA A 31 2.57 6.69 -8.27
N GLU A 32 3.63 5.89 -8.28
CA GLU A 32 3.87 4.87 -9.30
C GLU A 32 3.22 3.56 -8.86
N LEU A 33 2.47 2.93 -9.75
CA LEU A 33 1.91 1.60 -9.54
C LEU A 33 2.69 0.62 -10.41
N ALA A 34 3.24 -0.41 -9.78
CA ALA A 34 4.02 -1.42 -10.43
C ALA A 34 3.55 -2.82 -10.02
N GLU A 35 3.99 -3.79 -10.79
CA GLU A 35 3.68 -5.20 -10.59
C GLU A 35 4.96 -6.01 -10.46
N VAL A 36 4.88 -7.11 -9.72
CA VAL A 36 5.93 -8.13 -9.64
C VAL A 36 5.28 -9.51 -9.65
N ASP A 37 5.96 -10.50 -10.21
CA ASP A 37 5.44 -11.87 -10.31
C ASP A 37 5.10 -12.46 -8.93
N CYS A 38 6.04 -12.41 -7.98
CA CYS A 38 5.86 -12.98 -6.65
C CYS A 38 6.58 -12.16 -5.57
N MET A 39 5.94 -12.00 -4.40
CA MET A 39 6.54 -11.42 -3.19
C MET A 39 6.76 -12.44 -2.07
N SER A 40 6.49 -13.72 -2.32
CA SER A 40 6.53 -14.80 -1.32
C SER A 40 5.67 -14.54 -0.06
N GLY A 41 4.67 -13.66 -0.17
CA GLY A 41 3.77 -13.27 0.93
C GLY A 41 2.53 -14.16 1.08
N CYS A 42 2.52 -15.38 0.52
CA CYS A 42 1.30 -16.18 0.39
C CYS A 42 0.62 -16.56 1.72
N ALA A 43 1.35 -16.54 2.84
CA ALA A 43 0.78 -16.78 4.18
C ALA A 43 -0.20 -15.66 4.62
N ARG A 44 -0.03 -14.46 4.06
CA ARG A 44 -0.88 -13.28 4.26
C ARG A 44 -1.16 -12.72 2.86
N SER A 45 -1.94 -13.49 2.10
CA SER A 45 -2.18 -13.30 0.67
C SER A 45 -2.63 -11.87 0.33
N SER A 46 -2.63 -11.48 -0.94
CA SER A 46 -3.00 -10.10 -1.34
C SER A 46 -2.00 -9.03 -0.87
N ALA A 47 -0.71 -9.29 -1.12
CA ALA A 47 0.35 -8.42 -0.64
C ALA A 47 0.60 -7.20 -1.55
N VAL A 48 0.78 -6.03 -0.92
CA VAL A 48 1.21 -4.78 -1.56
C VAL A 48 2.35 -4.19 -0.77
N SER A 49 3.44 -3.84 -1.47
CA SER A 49 4.52 -3.08 -0.86
C SER A 49 4.45 -1.61 -1.26
N VAL A 50 4.81 -0.72 -0.33
CA VAL A 50 4.94 0.70 -0.59
C VAL A 50 6.33 1.19 -0.20
N ARG A 51 7.00 1.85 -1.14
CA ARG A 51 8.37 2.35 -0.99
C ARG A 51 8.51 3.77 -1.49
N GLN A 52 9.37 4.52 -0.83
CA GLN A 52 9.94 5.77 -1.30
C GLN A 52 11.32 5.92 -0.67
N GLU A 53 12.28 6.40 -1.45
CA GLU A 53 13.65 6.60 -0.94
C GLU A 53 13.64 7.54 0.27
N GLY A 54 14.46 7.20 1.28
CA GLY A 54 14.54 7.92 2.55
C GLY A 54 13.33 7.71 3.49
N LYS A 55 12.37 6.86 3.13
CA LYS A 55 11.19 6.57 3.95
C LYS A 55 11.06 5.10 4.32
N THR A 56 10.47 4.84 5.48
CA THR A 56 10.07 3.51 5.92
C THR A 56 9.23 2.84 4.84
N ALA A 57 9.61 1.61 4.45
CA ALA A 57 8.83 0.81 3.53
C ALA A 57 7.78 -0.01 4.29
N TYR A 58 6.63 -0.21 3.65
CA TYR A 58 5.52 -0.99 4.21
C TYR A 58 5.25 -2.20 3.33
N LEU A 59 4.93 -3.32 3.96
CA LEU A 59 4.33 -4.48 3.31
C LEU A 59 3.00 -4.76 3.99
N PHE A 60 1.92 -4.70 3.22
CA PHE A 60 0.58 -5.07 3.66
C PHE A 60 0.20 -6.44 3.10
N GLY A 61 -0.70 -7.13 3.79
CA GLY A 61 -1.35 -8.35 3.30
C GLY A 61 -2.80 -8.43 3.74
N ASP A 62 -3.48 -9.52 3.39
CA ASP A 62 -4.91 -9.73 3.62
C ASP A 62 -5.78 -8.58 3.08
N LEU A 63 -5.34 -7.97 1.98
CA LEU A 63 -6.06 -6.89 1.32
C LEU A 63 -7.23 -7.40 0.48
N SER A 64 -8.30 -6.62 0.45
CA SER A 64 -9.48 -6.78 -0.39
C SER A 64 -9.83 -5.45 -1.08
N GLN A 65 -10.91 -5.44 -1.87
CA GLN A 65 -11.43 -4.20 -2.47
C GLN A 65 -11.85 -3.15 -1.43
N ASP A 66 -12.28 -3.60 -0.25
CA ASP A 66 -12.81 -2.72 0.80
C ASP A 66 -11.71 -1.85 1.43
N ASP A 67 -10.44 -2.25 1.27
CA ASP A 67 -9.29 -1.51 1.81
C ASP A 67 -8.91 -0.29 0.96
N LEU A 68 -9.59 -0.02 -0.15
CA LEU A 68 -9.27 1.11 -1.04
C LEU A 68 -9.21 2.44 -0.28
N ALA A 69 -10.20 2.72 0.57
CA ALA A 69 -10.27 3.97 1.31
C ALA A 69 -9.10 4.10 2.31
N ASP A 70 -8.76 3.01 3.00
CA ASP A 70 -7.64 2.99 3.94
C ASP A 70 -6.29 3.12 3.21
N LEU A 71 -6.14 2.54 2.02
CA LEU A 71 -4.93 2.68 1.19
C LEU A 71 -4.75 4.11 0.65
N VAL A 72 -5.85 4.78 0.28
CA VAL A 72 -5.83 6.21 -0.09
C VAL A 72 -5.42 7.05 1.12
N THR A 73 -5.98 6.77 2.30
CA THR A 73 -5.61 7.45 3.55
C THR A 73 -4.14 7.22 3.89
N PHE A 74 -3.64 6.00 3.73
CA PHE A 74 -2.22 5.69 3.85
C PHE A 74 -1.39 6.55 2.91
N ALA A 75 -1.73 6.63 1.62
CA ALA A 75 -0.98 7.40 0.65
C ALA A 75 -0.93 8.89 1.02
N GLN A 76 -2.04 9.46 1.49
CA GLN A 76 -2.10 10.84 1.97
C GLN A 76 -1.15 11.09 3.13
N LEU A 77 -1.18 10.24 4.16
CA LEU A 77 -0.31 10.36 5.32
C LEU A 77 1.16 10.13 4.94
N TYR A 78 1.42 9.15 4.08
CA TYR A 78 2.76 8.80 3.64
C TYR A 78 3.39 9.91 2.78
N ALA A 79 2.59 10.60 1.98
CA ALA A 79 3.03 11.79 1.23
C ALA A 79 3.45 12.93 2.18
N GLN A 80 2.69 13.17 3.25
CA GLN A 80 2.93 14.24 4.22
C GLN A 80 4.06 13.93 5.21
N SER A 81 4.33 12.65 5.47
CA SER A 81 5.43 12.21 6.34
C SER A 81 6.79 12.45 5.68
N THR A 82 7.79 12.86 6.46
CA THR A 82 9.17 13.04 5.98
C THR A 82 9.93 11.72 5.91
N ASP A 83 9.73 10.82 6.87
CA ASP A 83 10.44 9.55 7.04
C ASP A 83 9.56 8.31 6.78
N GLY A 84 8.32 8.52 6.36
CA GLY A 84 7.34 7.48 6.09
C GLY A 84 6.75 6.84 7.35
N THR A 85 7.06 7.33 8.55
CA THR A 85 6.44 6.85 9.79
C THR A 85 5.20 7.68 10.13
N PHE A 86 4.34 7.10 10.99
CA PHE A 86 3.14 7.75 11.50
C PHE A 86 3.16 7.71 13.02
N ALA A 87 2.96 8.86 13.67
CA ALA A 87 2.78 8.92 15.12
C ALA A 87 1.45 8.28 15.55
N ASP A 88 0.43 8.35 14.69
CA ASP A 88 -0.88 7.73 14.90
C ASP A 88 -1.34 7.00 13.64
N ALA A 89 -1.51 5.67 13.76
CA ALA A 89 -1.98 4.82 12.67
C ALA A 89 -3.50 4.57 12.70
N ARG A 90 -4.24 5.10 13.69
CA ARG A 90 -5.71 4.95 13.77
C ARG A 90 -6.46 5.44 12.53
N PRO A 91 -6.03 6.51 11.82
CA PRO A 91 -6.68 6.92 10.58
C PRO A 91 -6.64 5.87 9.47
N LEU A 92 -5.73 4.89 9.54
CA LEU A 92 -5.65 3.80 8.57
C LEU A 92 -6.70 2.71 8.78
N GLY A 93 -7.69 2.90 9.66
CA GLY A 93 -8.80 1.98 9.82
C GLY A 93 -8.35 0.54 10.11
N ALA A 94 -8.79 -0.40 9.27
CA ALA A 94 -8.43 -1.82 9.37
C ALA A 94 -7.03 -2.09 8.80
N LEU A 95 -6.55 -1.28 7.86
CA LEU A 95 -5.25 -1.45 7.21
C LEU A 95 -4.07 -1.44 8.20
N ARG A 96 -4.17 -0.73 9.34
CA ARG A 96 -3.11 -0.73 10.36
C ARG A 96 -2.83 -2.13 10.95
N GLU A 97 -3.83 -3.01 10.98
CA GLU A 97 -3.71 -4.39 11.46
C GLU A 97 -3.23 -5.35 10.36
N LYS A 98 -3.17 -4.87 9.11
CA LYS A 98 -2.77 -5.61 7.91
C LYS A 98 -1.30 -5.42 7.53
N VAL A 99 -0.54 -4.69 8.36
CA VAL A 99 0.90 -4.52 8.19
C VAL A 99 1.61 -5.84 8.49
N ILE A 100 2.25 -6.41 7.47
CA ILE A 100 3.16 -7.56 7.62
C ILE A 100 4.52 -7.08 8.11
N ALA A 101 5.04 -5.99 7.53
CA ALA A 101 6.35 -5.46 7.85
C ALA A 101 6.44 -3.95 7.69
N ARG A 102 7.26 -3.35 8.55
CA ARG A 102 7.82 -2.01 8.42
C ARG A 102 9.33 -2.15 8.32
N ILE A 103 9.91 -1.65 7.25
CA ILE A 103 11.34 -1.77 6.98
C ILE A 103 11.92 -0.35 7.04
N PRO A 104 12.82 -0.04 7.98
CA PRO A 104 13.49 1.25 8.03
C PRO A 104 14.20 1.61 6.71
N ALA A 105 14.35 2.91 6.46
CA ALA A 105 15.01 3.45 5.26
C ALA A 105 16.49 3.07 5.18
#